data_AF-A0A7W5EPI9-F1
#
_entry.id   AF-A0A7W5EPI9-F1
#
_cell.length_a   1.000
_cell.length_b   1.000
_cell.length_c   1.000
_cell.angle_alpha   90.00
_cell.angle_beta   90.00
_cell.angle_gamma   90.00
#
_symmetry.space_group_name_H-M   'P 1'
#
loop_
_entity.id
_entity.type
_entity.pdbx_description
1 polymer ?
#
loop_
_entity_poly.entity_id
_entity_poly.type
_entity_poly.pdbx_seq_one_letter_code
_entity_poly.pdbx_strand_id
1 'polypeptide(L)'
;MHTDAHSGTEVFESILSAAGPLVALDTDDSAPLLDQFRLVARRTGQAVYLWRQGEGLCSLRDAQMRVPGCVRLGDALRYILQSLHFGVYLVEMPEGVPSATDSALLRQLARAQTEHVRRVVLLGASSSLLGALDNVVARVDADWRTRTVKPRLRDGRWVV
;
A
#
# COMPACT_ATOMS: atom_id res chain seq x y z
N MET A 1 -2.23 -22.39 -6.17
CA MET A 1 -1.01 -21.89 -5.48
C MET A 1 -1.50 -21.25 -4.20
N HIS A 2 -1.30 -21.88 -3.04
CA HIS A 2 -1.72 -21.34 -1.75
C HIS A 2 -0.73 -20.23 -1.37
N THR A 3 -1.06 -18.98 -1.66
CA THR A 3 -0.28 -17.85 -1.14
C THR A 3 -0.51 -17.79 0.37
N ASP A 4 0.52 -18.08 1.15
CA ASP A 4 0.47 -18.22 2.60
C ASP A 4 -0.16 -16.98 3.25
N ALA A 5 -1.28 -17.16 3.97
CA ALA A 5 -1.97 -16.07 4.67
C ALA A 5 -1.09 -15.41 5.76
N HIS A 6 -0.07 -16.12 6.24
CA HIS A 6 0.97 -15.59 7.13
C HIS A 6 1.80 -14.50 6.44
N SER A 7 2.01 -14.59 5.12
CA SER A 7 2.78 -13.60 4.37
C SER A 7 2.10 -12.22 4.39
N GLY A 8 0.78 -12.15 4.14
CA GLY A 8 0.06 -10.87 4.11
C GLY A 8 -0.03 -10.18 5.45
N THR A 9 -0.15 -10.94 6.54
CA THR A 9 -0.15 -10.35 7.90
C THR A 9 1.20 -9.71 8.21
N GLU A 10 2.30 -10.41 7.91
CA GLU A 10 3.64 -9.86 8.12
C GLU A 10 3.92 -8.62 7.26
N VAL A 11 3.51 -8.63 5.98
CA VAL A 11 3.66 -7.45 5.11
C VAL A 11 2.82 -6.29 5.64
N PHE A 12 1.61 -6.56 6.15
CA PHE A 12 0.77 -5.53 6.76
C PHE A 12 1.42 -4.92 8.01
N GLU A 13 1.96 -5.75 8.91
CA GLU A 13 2.69 -5.28 10.09
C GLU A 13 3.97 -4.48 9.70
N SER A 14 4.65 -4.86 8.63
CA SER A 14 5.78 -4.11 8.08
C SER A 14 5.36 -2.72 7.59
N ILE A 15 4.21 -2.61 6.91
CA ILE A 15 3.61 -1.33 6.51
C ILE A 15 3.29 -0.47 7.74
N LEU A 16 2.69 -1.06 8.78
CA LEU A 16 2.38 -0.33 10.02
C LEU A 16 3.65 0.18 10.71
N SER A 17 4.69 -0.64 10.71
CA SER A 17 5.99 -0.35 11.35
C SER A 17 6.92 0.53 10.50
N ALA A 18 6.51 0.91 9.28
CA ALA A 18 7.31 1.74 8.39
C ALA A 18 7.70 3.08 9.05
N ALA A 19 8.92 3.55 8.74
CA ALA A 19 9.50 4.75 9.35
C ALA A 19 8.75 6.05 9.01
N GLY A 20 7.92 6.05 7.97
CA GLY A 20 7.20 7.22 7.51
C GLY A 20 5.74 6.93 7.14
N PRO A 21 4.93 7.97 6.98
CA PRO A 21 3.52 7.85 6.60
C PRO A 21 3.33 7.44 5.15
N LEU A 22 4.30 7.68 4.26
CA LEU A 22 4.25 7.28 2.86
C LEU A 22 5.11 6.04 2.64
N VAL A 23 4.51 5.00 2.08
CA VAL A 23 5.13 3.68 1.87
C VAL A 23 4.99 3.30 0.41
N ALA A 24 6.07 2.85 -0.22
CA ALA A 24 6.03 2.15 -1.50
C ALA A 24 6.03 0.66 -1.23
N LEU A 25 5.05 -0.05 -1.79
CA LEU A 25 4.99 -1.50 -1.71
C LEU A 25 5.54 -2.10 -3.00
N ASP A 26 6.71 -2.71 -2.90
CA ASP A 26 7.32 -3.46 -4.00
C ASP A 26 6.69 -4.85 -4.04
N THR A 27 5.91 -5.11 -5.08
CA THR A 27 5.30 -6.42 -5.33
C THR A 27 5.12 -6.67 -6.82
N ASP A 28 5.32 -7.91 -7.25
CA ASP A 28 5.09 -8.33 -8.64
C ASP A 28 3.58 -8.47 -8.94
N ASP A 29 2.76 -8.85 -7.95
CA ASP A 29 1.31 -8.95 -8.07
C ASP A 29 0.62 -8.56 -6.75
N SER A 30 -0.06 -7.41 -6.77
CA SER A 30 -0.77 -6.88 -5.61
C SER A 30 -2.14 -7.53 -5.36
N ALA A 31 -2.75 -8.19 -6.35
CA ALA A 31 -4.10 -8.74 -6.24
C ALA A 31 -4.25 -9.77 -5.09
N PRO A 32 -3.42 -10.83 -4.97
CA PRO A 32 -3.53 -11.78 -3.86
C PRO A 32 -3.25 -11.12 -2.51
N LEU A 33 -2.37 -10.12 -2.47
CA LEU A 33 -2.04 -9.39 -1.25
C LEU A 33 -3.22 -8.51 -0.78
N LEU A 34 -3.93 -7.87 -1.71
CA LEU A 34 -5.14 -7.10 -1.40
C LEU A 34 -6.24 -7.98 -0.80
N ASP A 35 -6.40 -9.21 -1.29
CA ASP A 35 -7.33 -10.16 -0.69
C ASP A 35 -6.92 -10.58 0.73
N GLN A 36 -5.62 -10.74 0.98
CA GLN A 36 -5.10 -10.97 2.33
C GLN A 36 -5.32 -9.75 3.25
N PHE A 37 -5.06 -8.53 2.78
CA PHE A 37 -5.33 -7.30 3.56
C PHE A 37 -6.82 -7.11 3.84
N ARG A 38 -7.70 -7.51 2.92
CA ARG A 38 -9.15 -7.55 3.16
C ARG A 38 -9.50 -8.51 4.29
N LEU A 39 -8.88 -9.69 4.35
CA LEU A 39 -9.07 -10.61 5.47
C LEU A 39 -8.54 -10.04 6.79
N VAL A 40 -7.35 -9.42 6.78
CA VAL A 40 -6.78 -8.74 7.96
C VAL A 40 -7.75 -7.67 8.46
N ALA A 41 -8.15 -6.72 7.62
CA ALA A 41 -9.05 -5.63 7.98
C ALA A 41 -10.39 -6.10 8.57
N ARG A 42 -10.96 -7.18 8.01
CA ARG A 42 -12.21 -7.78 8.52
C ARG A 42 -12.02 -8.47 9.87
N ARG A 43 -10.89 -9.12 10.10
CA ARG A 43 -10.60 -9.85 11.36
C ARG A 43 -10.22 -8.91 12.49
N THR A 44 -9.40 -7.89 12.21
CA THR A 44 -8.88 -6.96 13.22
C THR A 44 -9.75 -5.74 13.42
N GLY A 45 -10.68 -5.47 12.51
CA GLY A 45 -11.49 -4.26 12.49
C GLY A 45 -10.71 -3.01 12.06
N GLN A 46 -9.44 -3.15 11.65
CA GLN A 46 -8.61 -2.01 11.21
C GLN A 46 -9.20 -1.30 10.00
N ALA A 47 -9.05 0.04 9.99
CA ALA A 47 -9.51 0.88 8.91
C ALA A 47 -8.54 0.81 7.73
N VAL A 48 -8.85 -0.05 6.76
CA VAL A 48 -8.08 -0.21 5.52
C VAL A 48 -8.94 0.19 4.34
N TYR A 49 -8.40 1.03 3.47
CA TYR A 49 -9.07 1.54 2.28
C TYR A 49 -8.21 1.30 1.04
N LEU A 50 -8.86 1.13 -0.09
CA LEU A 50 -8.23 1.02 -1.39
C LEU A 50 -8.80 2.09 -2.31
N TRP A 51 -7.93 2.91 -2.89
CA TRP A 51 -8.26 3.80 -3.97
C TRP A 51 -7.87 3.17 -5.31
N ARG A 52 -8.83 3.17 -6.25
CA ARG A 52 -8.60 2.82 -7.65
C ARG A 52 -9.15 3.90 -8.57
N GLN A 53 -8.50 4.09 -9.71
CA GLN A 53 -9.01 4.98 -10.74
C GLN A 53 -10.40 4.51 -11.21
N GLY A 54 -11.36 5.43 -11.21
CA GLY A 54 -12.75 5.15 -11.60
C GLY A 54 -13.63 4.58 -10.48
N GLU A 55 -13.09 3.81 -9.53
CA GLU A 55 -13.87 3.27 -8.40
C GLU A 55 -13.89 4.20 -7.18
N GLY A 56 -12.82 4.98 -6.99
CA GLY A 56 -12.62 5.85 -5.84
C GLY A 56 -12.12 5.11 -4.59
N LEU A 57 -12.18 5.78 -3.44
CA LEU A 57 -11.70 5.25 -2.17
C LEU A 57 -12.77 4.38 -1.47
N CYS A 58 -12.51 3.09 -1.36
CA CYS A 58 -13.46 2.11 -0.80
C CYS A 58 -12.85 1.37 0.40
N SER A 59 -13.68 0.96 1.38
CA SER A 59 -13.18 0.16 2.51
C SER A 59 -12.91 -1.28 2.10
N LEU A 60 -11.78 -1.84 2.54
CA LEU A 60 -11.54 -3.27 2.44
C LEU A 60 -12.27 -4.06 3.54
N ARG A 61 -12.57 -3.41 4.68
CA ARG A 61 -13.31 -4.02 5.79
C ARG A 61 -14.78 -4.20 5.43
N ASP A 62 -15.42 -3.14 4.94
CA ASP A 62 -16.84 -3.11 4.54
C ASP A 62 -16.97 -2.83 3.05
N ALA A 63 -17.39 -3.85 2.28
CA ALA A 63 -17.47 -3.77 0.82
C ALA A 63 -18.51 -2.77 0.30
N GLN A 64 -19.50 -2.37 1.11
CA GLN A 64 -20.50 -1.38 0.73
C GLN A 64 -20.06 0.05 1.07
N MET A 65 -19.05 0.21 1.94
CA MET A 65 -18.58 1.51 2.37
C MET A 65 -17.62 2.13 1.36
N ARG A 66 -18.05 3.25 0.77
CA ARG A 66 -17.23 4.11 -0.09
C ARG A 66 -17.10 5.48 0.54
N VAL A 67 -15.94 6.12 0.37
CA VAL A 67 -15.73 7.50 0.81
C VAL A 67 -16.23 8.45 -0.27
N PRO A 68 -17.27 9.26 0.00
CA PRO A 68 -17.82 10.18 -1.00
C PRO A 68 -16.78 11.19 -1.50
N GLY A 69 -16.91 11.60 -2.76
CA GLY A 69 -16.04 12.61 -3.38
C GLY A 69 -14.62 12.15 -3.70
N CYS A 70 -14.22 10.93 -3.34
CA CYS A 70 -12.84 10.44 -3.51
C CYS A 70 -12.63 9.65 -4.82
N VAL A 71 -13.31 10.00 -5.92
CA VAL A 71 -13.17 9.32 -7.21
C VAL A 71 -11.84 9.66 -7.89
N ARG A 72 -11.38 10.90 -7.77
CA ARG A 72 -10.09 11.35 -8.31
C ARG A 72 -8.99 11.19 -7.26
N LEU A 73 -7.76 10.95 -7.72
CA LEU A 73 -6.61 10.76 -6.85
C LEU A 73 -6.41 11.94 -5.90
N GLY A 74 -6.36 13.17 -6.43
CA GLY A 74 -6.17 14.36 -5.60
C GLY A 74 -7.26 14.56 -4.54
N ASP A 75 -8.50 14.14 -4.80
CA ASP A 75 -9.59 14.22 -3.81
C ASP A 75 -9.38 13.20 -2.68
N ALA A 76 -9.00 11.96 -3.03
CA ALA A 76 -8.64 10.95 -2.07
C ALA A 76 -7.40 11.35 -1.23
N LEU A 77 -6.35 11.89 -1.86
CA LEU A 77 -5.15 12.35 -1.15
C LEU A 77 -5.47 13.50 -0.17
N ARG A 78 -6.33 14.45 -0.55
CA ARG A 78 -6.79 15.52 0.37
C ARG A 78 -7.60 14.96 1.53
N TYR A 79 -8.52 14.05 1.26
CA TYR A 79 -9.27 13.35 2.30
C TYR A 79 -8.34 12.65 3.30
N ILE A 80 -7.34 11.91 2.79
CA ILE A 80 -6.36 11.20 3.62
C ILE A 80 -5.52 12.19 4.44
N LEU A 81 -5.06 13.29 3.84
CA LEU A 81 -4.26 14.30 4.54
C LEU A 81 -5.01 14.89 5.75
N GLN A 82 -6.33 15.05 5.61
CA GLN A 82 -7.22 15.60 6.62
C GLN A 82 -7.77 14.56 7.60
N SER A 83 -7.50 13.26 7.40
CA SER A 83 -8.07 12.23 8.27
C SER A 83 -7.46 12.29 9.67
N LEU A 84 -8.31 12.23 10.70
CA LEU A 84 -7.93 12.38 12.11
C LEU A 84 -7.84 11.05 12.86
N HIS A 85 -7.77 9.93 12.15
CA HIS A 85 -7.84 8.60 12.74
C HIS A 85 -6.78 7.67 12.15
N PHE A 86 -6.62 6.52 12.80
CA PHE A 86 -5.89 5.40 12.22
C PHE A 86 -6.41 5.08 10.82
N GLY A 87 -5.51 4.84 9.87
CA GLY A 87 -5.90 4.37 8.54
C GLY A 87 -4.74 3.89 7.70
N VAL A 88 -4.93 2.75 7.03
CA VAL A 88 -4.06 2.28 5.95
C VAL A 88 -4.79 2.53 4.63
N TYR A 89 -4.22 3.40 3.80
CA TYR A 89 -4.79 3.83 2.53
C TYR A 89 -3.91 3.31 1.40
N LEU A 90 -4.39 2.27 0.75
CA LEU A 90 -3.75 1.68 -0.42
C LEU A 90 -4.16 2.51 -1.64
N VAL A 91 -3.20 2.89 -2.46
CA VAL A 91 -3.40 3.70 -3.66
C VAL A 91 -2.79 2.96 -4.83
N GLU A 92 -3.62 2.42 -5.71
CA GLU A 92 -3.17 1.93 -7.01
C GLU A 92 -2.75 3.13 -7.85
N MET A 93 -1.45 3.33 -7.97
CA MET A 93 -0.91 4.49 -8.67
C MET A 93 -1.17 4.35 -10.17
N PRO A 94 -1.79 5.36 -10.81
CA PRO A 94 -1.91 5.38 -12.26
C PRO A 94 -0.52 5.36 -12.92
N GLU A 95 -0.44 4.78 -14.11
CA GLU A 95 0.77 4.86 -14.93
C GLU A 95 1.11 6.32 -15.27
N GLY A 96 2.40 6.58 -15.41
CA GLY A 96 2.93 7.90 -15.77
C GLY A 96 3.30 8.79 -14.58
N VAL A 97 3.52 10.06 -14.88
CA VAL A 97 3.94 11.06 -13.89
C VAL A 97 2.68 11.69 -13.28
N PRO A 98 2.50 11.66 -11.94
CA PRO A 98 1.38 12.33 -11.30
C PRO A 98 1.37 13.83 -11.61
N SER A 99 0.19 14.44 -11.53
CA SER A 99 0.08 15.89 -11.68
C SER A 99 0.93 16.63 -10.63
N ALA A 100 1.28 17.89 -10.89
CA ALA A 100 2.00 18.70 -9.91
C ALA A 100 1.25 18.81 -8.57
N THR A 101 -0.07 18.89 -8.63
CA THR A 101 -0.95 18.92 -7.45
C THR A 101 -0.90 17.63 -6.67
N ASP A 102 -1.03 16.47 -7.33
CA ASP A 102 -0.98 15.17 -6.65
C ASP A 102 0.42 14.91 -6.08
N SER A 103 1.47 15.31 -6.80
CA SER A 103 2.85 15.25 -6.33
C SER A 103 3.07 16.09 -5.07
N ALA A 104 2.50 17.30 -5.01
CA ALA A 104 2.58 18.15 -3.83
C ALA A 104 1.83 17.53 -2.64
N LEU A 105 0.65 16.95 -2.86
CA LEU A 105 -0.11 16.25 -1.81
C LEU A 105 0.63 15.02 -1.28
N LEU A 106 1.26 14.23 -2.14
CA LEU A 106 2.10 13.10 -1.73
C LEU A 106 3.28 13.56 -0.87
N ARG A 107 3.96 14.65 -1.24
CA ARG A 107 5.04 15.23 -0.42
C ARG A 107 4.54 15.75 0.92
N GLN A 108 3.34 16.35 0.96
CA GLN A 108 2.71 16.79 2.21
C GLN A 108 2.39 15.59 3.11
N LEU A 109 1.80 14.54 2.54
CA LEU A 109 1.51 13.29 3.26
C LEU A 109 2.79 12.66 3.82
N ALA A 110 3.87 12.62 3.05
CA ALA A 110 5.15 12.06 3.47
C ALA A 110 5.77 12.80 4.69
N ARG A 111 5.46 14.09 4.85
CA ARG A 111 5.97 14.94 5.94
C ARG A 111 4.97 15.13 7.08
N ALA A 112 3.74 14.66 6.90
CA ALA A 112 2.69 14.86 7.88
C ALA A 112 2.99 14.08 9.16
N GLN A 113 3.00 14.78 10.29
CA GLN A 113 3.07 14.17 11.61
C GLN A 113 1.65 14.08 12.16
N THR A 114 1.27 12.89 12.60
CA THR A 114 -0.05 12.63 13.19
C THR A 114 0.12 11.86 14.48
N GLU A 115 -0.73 12.13 15.47
CA GLU A 115 -0.76 11.37 16.73
C GLU A 115 -1.21 9.91 16.53
N HIS A 116 -1.83 9.62 15.39
CA HIS A 116 -2.31 8.29 15.01
C HIS A 116 -1.54 7.75 13.82
N VAL A 117 -1.47 6.41 13.70
CA VAL A 117 -0.84 5.77 12.55
C VAL A 117 -1.67 5.97 11.30
N ARG A 118 -1.13 6.72 10.35
CA ARG A 118 -1.67 6.89 9.00
C ARG A 118 -0.63 6.44 7.99
N ARG A 119 -0.95 5.40 7.23
CA ARG A 119 -0.07 4.87 6.18
C ARG A 119 -0.75 5.05 4.83
N VAL A 120 -0.08 5.74 3.91
CA VAL A 120 -0.43 5.81 2.50
C VAL A 120 0.51 4.89 1.78
N VAL A 121 -0.03 3.83 1.19
CA VAL A 121 0.73 2.77 0.54
C VAL A 121 0.53 2.89 -0.96
N LEU A 122 1.61 3.19 -1.67
CA LEU A 122 1.63 3.30 -3.11
C LEU A 122 1.86 1.91 -3.71
N LEU A 123 0.87 1.43 -4.47
CA LEU A 123 0.93 0.19 -5.22
C LEU A 123 1.28 0.51 -6.68
N GLY A 124 2.26 -0.18 -7.26
CA GLY A 124 2.65 0.03 -8.66
C GLY A 124 3.29 1.40 -8.94
N ALA A 125 3.85 2.07 -7.93
CA ALA A 125 4.51 3.37 -8.11
C ALA A 125 5.73 3.25 -9.05
N SER A 126 5.79 4.11 -10.06
CA SER A 126 6.91 4.14 -10.99
C SER A 126 8.22 4.59 -10.31
N SER A 127 9.36 4.13 -10.83
CA SER A 127 10.68 4.53 -10.32
C SER A 127 10.91 6.04 -10.41
N SER A 128 10.37 6.71 -11.43
CA SER A 128 10.44 8.17 -11.59
C SER A 128 9.64 8.90 -10.50
N LEU A 129 8.44 8.41 -10.16
CA LEU A 129 7.66 8.93 -9.04
C LEU A 129 8.41 8.76 -7.71
N LEU A 130 8.93 7.57 -7.44
CA LEU A 130 9.68 7.31 -6.22
C LEU A 130 10.94 8.16 -6.13
N GLY A 131 11.64 8.37 -7.25
CA GLY A 131 12.79 9.27 -7.34
C GLY A 131 12.43 10.73 -7.02
N ALA A 132 11.27 11.21 -7.50
CA ALA A 132 10.79 12.58 -7.24
C ALA A 132 10.34 12.83 -5.79
N LEU A 133 10.27 11.79 -4.97
CA LEU A 133 9.92 11.86 -3.55
C LEU A 133 11.15 11.79 -2.62
N ASP A 134 12.37 12.03 -3.14
CA ASP A 134 13.59 12.40 -2.39
C ASP A 134 13.81 11.65 -1.05
N ASN A 135 13.66 10.31 -1.05
CA ASN A 135 13.85 9.42 0.11
C ASN A 135 12.84 9.56 1.26
N VAL A 136 11.74 10.31 1.13
CA VAL A 136 10.71 10.38 2.18
C VAL A 136 9.70 9.23 2.13
N VAL A 137 9.92 8.26 1.24
CA VAL A 137 9.08 7.07 1.07
C VAL A 137 9.79 5.85 1.67
N ALA A 138 9.15 5.21 2.65
CA ALA A 138 9.63 3.93 3.14
C ALA A 138 9.33 2.84 2.11
N ARG A 139 10.27 1.93 1.84
CA ARG A 139 10.03 0.79 0.94
C ARG A 139 9.73 -0.46 1.75
N VAL A 140 8.68 -1.17 1.36
CA VAL A 140 8.34 -2.49 1.88
C VAL A 140 8.35 -3.46 0.70
N ASP A 141 9.18 -4.48 0.79
CA ASP A 141 9.20 -5.58 -0.17
C ASP A 141 8.22 -6.66 0.28
N ALA A 142 7.15 -6.88 -0.49
CA ALA A 142 6.16 -7.91 -0.20
C ALA A 142 6.64 -9.32 -0.60
N ASP A 143 7.59 -9.41 -1.54
CA ASP A 143 8.10 -10.63 -2.16
C ASP A 143 9.47 -11.03 -1.61
N TRP A 144 9.85 -10.51 -0.44
CA TRP A 144 11.15 -10.77 0.16
C TRP A 144 11.39 -12.26 0.45
N ARG A 145 10.34 -13.01 0.80
CA ARG A 145 10.42 -14.46 1.05
C ARG A 145 10.66 -15.26 -0.23
N THR A 146 9.89 -14.96 -1.29
CA THR A 146 10.07 -15.58 -2.61
C THR A 146 11.46 -15.28 -3.18
N ARG A 147 12.00 -14.07 -2.93
CA ARG A 147 13.38 -13.72 -3.32
C ARG A 147 14.48 -14.38 -2.48
N THR A 148 14.23 -14.68 -1.20
CA THR A 148 15.23 -15.27 -0.28
C THR A 148 15.27 -16.79 -0.33
N VAL A 149 14.23 -17.46 -0.84
CA VAL A 149 14.29 -18.89 -1.14
C VAL A 149 15.14 -19.11 -2.39
N LYS A 150 16.47 -19.10 -2.22
CA LYS A 150 17.40 -19.51 -3.28
C LYS A 150 17.13 -20.98 -3.61
N PRO A 151 16.76 -21.32 -4.86
CA PRO A 151 16.65 -22.71 -5.28
C PRO A 151 17.98 -23.41 -5.00
N ARG A 152 17.93 -24.52 -4.28
CA ARG A 152 19.11 -25.35 -4.04
C ARG A 152 19.01 -26.60 -4.90
N LEU A 153 20.13 -26.99 -5.49
CA LEU A 153 20.22 -28.24 -6.22
C LEU A 153 20.39 -29.38 -5.21
N ARG A 154 19.43 -30.32 -5.18
CA ARG A 154 19.52 -31.55 -4.38
C ARG A 154 19.27 -32.73 -5.32
N ASP A 155 20.24 -33.64 -5.40
CA ASP A 155 20.15 -34.86 -6.21
C ASP A 155 19.77 -34.60 -7.69
N GLY A 156 20.33 -33.54 -8.27
CA GLY A 156 20.06 -33.13 -9.66
C GLY A 156 18.67 -32.50 -9.87
N ARG A 157 17.90 -32.26 -8.81
CA ARG A 157 16.61 -31.58 -8.85
C ARG A 157 16.71 -30.22 -8.18
N TRP A 158 16.10 -29.22 -8.78
CA TRP A 158 15.91 -27.92 -8.14
C TRP A 158 14.85 -28.05 -7.06
N VAL A 159 15.21 -27.70 -5.83
CA VAL A 159 14.31 -27.64 -4.69
C VAL A 159 14.23 -26.20 -4.22
N VAL A 160 13.00 -25.71 -4.07
CA VAL A 160 12.66 -24.42 -3.46
C VAL A 160 12.24 -24.68 -2.03
#